data_AF-A0A969F6T7-F1
#
_entry.id   AF-A0A969F6T7-F1
#
_cell.length_a   1.000
_cell.length_b   1.000
_cell.length_c   1.000
_cell.angle_alpha   90.00
_cell.angle_beta   90.00
_cell.angle_gamma   90.00
#
_symmetry.space_group_name_H-M   'P 1'
#
loop_
_entity.id
_entity.type
_entity.pdbx_description
1 polymer ?
#
loop_
_entity_poly.entity_id
_entity_poly.type
_entity_poly.pdbx_seq_one_letter_code
_entity_poly.pdbx_strand_id
1 'polypeptide(L)'
;MDGEEYQNLYQEENAAHPVQEEEPRRRRLRERAMLSTEPGATPTMSNVIGMPGAVNGMSEVVVMEPRTFEEMPQAIRALRERKSVVLNLTIMDPDQAQRAVDFVAGGTYAIDGHQERIGESIFLFTPNCVQVSTQLGVPNDIPIHQPQPRTARPTPPAPAWTGDQARMA
;
A
#
# COMPACT_ATOMS: atom_id res chain seq x y z
N MET A 1 -49.17 -3.95 -34.93
CA MET A 1 -48.17 -4.25 -33.87
C MET A 1 -46.75 -4.02 -34.38
N ASP A 2 -46.55 -3.02 -35.23
CA ASP A 2 -45.80 -1.76 -35.05
C ASP A 2 -44.55 -1.80 -34.14
N GLY A 3 -43.37 -1.87 -34.79
CA GLY A 3 -42.05 -1.69 -34.19
C GLY A 3 -41.68 -0.23 -33.88
N GLU A 4 -42.64 0.68 -33.98
CA GLU A 4 -42.49 2.13 -33.75
C GLU A 4 -42.72 2.50 -32.28
N GLU A 5 -43.34 1.60 -31.51
CA GLU A 5 -43.69 1.83 -30.10
C GLU A 5 -42.47 1.65 -29.17
N TYR A 6 -41.53 0.77 -29.53
CA TYR A 6 -40.31 0.53 -28.74
C TYR A 6 -39.30 1.67 -28.80
N GLN A 7 -39.27 2.44 -29.90
CA GLN A 7 -38.31 3.51 -30.08
C GLN A 7 -38.69 4.77 -29.29
N ASN A 8 -39.99 4.97 -29.02
CA ASN A 8 -40.50 6.11 -28.24
C ASN A 8 -40.26 5.97 -26.73
N LEU A 9 -40.21 4.74 -26.20
CA LEU A 9 -40.01 4.51 -24.77
C LEU A 9 -38.61 4.90 -24.27
N TYR A 10 -37.58 4.79 -25.13
CA TYR A 10 -36.21 5.22 -24.81
C TYR A 10 -35.99 6.72 -24.94
N GLN A 11 -36.86 7.42 -25.68
CA GLN A 11 -36.73 8.86 -25.91
C GLN A 11 -37.44 9.69 -24.84
N GLU A 12 -38.47 9.13 -24.19
CA GLU A 12 -39.25 9.82 -23.16
C GLU A 12 -38.59 9.84 -21.76
N GLU A 13 -37.60 8.97 -21.51
CA GLU A 13 -36.84 8.94 -20.25
C GLU A 13 -35.67 9.95 -20.21
N ASN A 14 -35.31 10.55 -21.34
CA ASN A 14 -34.21 11.52 -21.45
C ASN A 14 -34.67 13.00 -21.53
N ALA A 15 -35.88 13.31 -21.08
CA ALA A 15 -36.31 14.70 -20.94
C ALA A 15 -35.53 15.37 -19.80
N ALA A 16 -34.53 16.18 -20.17
CA ALA A 16 -33.73 16.97 -19.26
C ALA A 16 -34.60 17.85 -18.35
N HIS A 17 -34.55 17.59 -17.04
CA HIS A 17 -35.05 18.53 -16.05
C HIS A 17 -34.20 19.81 -16.08
N PRO A 18 -34.80 21.01 -16.18
CA PRO A 18 -34.06 22.26 -16.03
C PRO A 18 -33.57 22.36 -14.57
N VAL A 19 -32.25 22.42 -14.40
CA VAL A 19 -31.61 22.69 -13.11
C VAL A 19 -31.99 24.12 -12.71
N GLN A 20 -32.76 24.27 -11.64
CA GLN A 20 -33.05 25.56 -11.03
C GLN A 20 -31.82 26.00 -10.24
N GLU A 21 -31.22 27.10 -10.65
CA GLU A 21 -30.09 27.73 -9.97
C GLU A 21 -30.56 28.33 -8.64
N GLU A 22 -30.19 27.67 -7.53
CA GLU A 22 -30.56 28.09 -6.19
C GLU A 22 -29.66 29.27 -5.76
N GLU A 23 -30.17 30.50 -5.89
CA GLU A 23 -29.50 31.70 -5.39
C GLU A 23 -29.21 31.61 -3.88
N PRO A 24 -27.98 31.91 -3.41
CA PRO A 24 -27.70 31.93 -2.00
C PRO A 24 -28.40 33.14 -1.34
N ARG A 25 -29.37 32.82 -0.48
CA ARG A 25 -30.07 33.74 0.41
C ARG A 25 -29.11 34.74 1.05
N ARG A 26 -29.20 35.98 0.58
CA ARG A 26 -28.63 37.19 1.21
C ARG A 26 -29.27 37.40 2.58
N ARG A 27 -28.79 36.67 3.60
CA ARG A 27 -29.13 36.94 4.99
C ARG A 27 -28.22 38.05 5.51
N ARG A 28 -28.80 39.24 5.54
CA ARG A 28 -28.31 40.44 6.20
C ARG A 28 -27.64 40.10 7.54
N LEU A 29 -26.36 40.47 7.69
CA LEU A 29 -25.82 40.85 8.99
C LEU A 29 -25.10 42.20 8.85
N ARG A 30 -25.91 43.24 9.06
CA ARG A 30 -25.62 44.37 9.93
C ARG A 30 -24.36 45.20 9.62
N GLU A 31 -24.63 46.26 8.86
CA GLU A 31 -24.01 47.58 8.97
C GLU A 31 -23.63 47.95 10.43
N ARG A 32 -22.32 48.02 10.67
CA ARG A 32 -21.67 48.75 11.77
C ARG A 32 -20.16 48.70 11.49
N ALA A 33 -19.34 49.73 11.53
CA ALA A 33 -19.47 51.18 11.50
C ALA A 33 -18.01 51.68 11.39
N MET A 34 -17.85 52.88 10.82
CA MET A 34 -16.76 53.82 11.06
C MET A 34 -15.35 53.55 10.55
N LEU A 35 -14.85 54.62 9.96
CA LEU A 35 -13.50 54.90 9.52
C LEU A 35 -12.59 55.12 10.74
N SER A 36 -11.36 54.59 10.65
CA SER A 36 -10.20 55.23 11.25
C SER A 36 -8.92 54.67 10.60
N THR A 37 -8.26 55.55 9.86
CA THR A 37 -6.83 55.62 9.56
C THR A 37 -5.98 55.20 10.77
N GLU A 38 -4.82 54.57 10.54
CA GLU A 38 -3.44 54.91 11.03
C GLU A 38 -2.44 53.76 10.63
N PRO A 39 -1.12 54.02 10.50
CA PRO A 39 -0.21 53.22 9.67
C PRO A 39 0.68 52.24 10.46
N GLY A 40 1.20 51.23 9.76
CA GLY A 40 2.45 50.56 10.14
C GLY A 40 2.32 49.18 10.78
N ALA A 41 2.50 48.15 9.96
CA ALA A 41 3.22 46.92 10.28
C ALA A 41 3.19 46.05 9.02
N THR A 42 4.34 45.70 8.46
CA THR A 42 4.43 44.69 7.39
C THR A 42 4.17 43.32 8.01
N PRO A 43 3.06 42.62 7.74
CA PRO A 43 3.02 41.21 8.04
C PRO A 43 3.84 40.53 6.95
N THR A 44 4.87 39.78 7.35
CA THR A 44 5.47 38.78 6.46
C THR A 44 4.38 37.80 6.11
N MET A 45 3.72 38.02 4.98
CA MET A 45 2.67 37.15 4.47
C MET A 45 3.34 35.85 4.05
N SER A 46 3.39 34.88 4.97
CA SER A 46 3.52 33.49 4.59
C SER A 46 2.28 33.15 3.76
N ASN A 47 2.43 33.28 2.44
CA ASN A 47 1.38 33.12 1.44
C ASN A 47 1.11 31.62 1.20
N VAL A 48 0.92 30.86 2.28
CA VAL A 48 0.58 29.44 2.24
C VAL A 48 -0.91 29.31 1.99
N ILE A 49 -1.28 29.26 0.71
CA ILE A 49 -2.60 28.81 0.28
C ILE A 49 -2.65 27.31 0.52
N GLY A 50 -3.39 26.87 1.53
CA GLY A 50 -3.64 25.45 1.76
C GLY A 50 -4.30 24.86 0.51
N MET A 51 -3.67 23.89 -0.13
CA MET A 51 -4.28 23.22 -1.28
C MET A 51 -5.51 22.45 -0.80
N PRO A 52 -6.72 22.73 -1.35
CA PRO A 52 -7.88 21.87 -1.15
C PRO A 52 -7.53 20.49 -1.72
N GLY A 53 -7.27 19.52 -0.85
CA GLY A 53 -6.78 18.17 -1.20
C GLY A 53 -5.45 17.77 -0.55
N ALA A 54 -4.61 18.71 -0.12
CA ALA A 54 -3.39 18.39 0.64
C ALA A 54 -3.66 17.95 2.09
N VAL A 55 -4.88 18.18 2.57
CA VAL A 55 -5.34 17.73 3.90
C VAL A 55 -5.92 16.32 3.90
N ASN A 56 -6.05 15.64 2.74
CA ASN A 56 -6.60 14.29 2.66
C ASN A 56 -5.51 13.20 2.55
N GLY A 57 -4.31 13.48 3.05
CA GLY A 57 -3.18 12.54 3.10
C GLY A 57 -3.30 11.46 4.18
N MET A 58 -4.49 11.19 4.72
CA MET A 58 -4.67 10.12 5.71
C MET A 58 -4.75 8.79 4.98
N SER A 59 -3.69 7.97 5.07
CA SER A 59 -3.75 6.58 4.65
C SER A 59 -4.70 5.82 5.58
N GLU A 60 -5.85 5.40 5.06
CA GLU A 60 -6.84 4.63 5.80
C GLU A 60 -6.56 3.13 5.67
N VAL A 61 -6.70 2.41 6.78
CA VAL A 61 -6.59 0.95 6.83
C VAL A 61 -7.91 0.39 7.34
N VAL A 62 -8.50 -0.54 6.60
CA VAL A 62 -9.74 -1.23 6.93
C VAL A 62 -9.42 -2.66 7.36
N VAL A 63 -10.01 -3.11 8.46
CA VAL A 63 -9.90 -4.51 8.90
C VAL A 63 -11.22 -5.20 8.62
N MET A 64 -11.17 -6.36 7.95
CA MET A 64 -12.32 -7.16 7.57
C MET A 64 -12.17 -8.57 8.13
N GLU A 65 -13.21 -9.06 8.80
CA GLU A 65 -13.32 -10.44 9.28
C GLU A 65 -14.56 -11.10 8.64
N PRO A 66 -14.47 -11.43 7.33
CA PRO A 66 -15.59 -11.98 6.59
C PRO A 66 -15.94 -13.40 7.05
N ARG A 67 -17.21 -13.74 6.92
CA ARG A 67 -17.73 -15.10 7.13
C ARG A 67 -18.02 -15.81 5.82
N THR A 68 -18.27 -15.05 4.75
CA THR A 68 -18.62 -15.60 3.44
C THR A 68 -17.82 -14.95 2.32
N PHE A 69 -17.71 -15.65 1.19
CA PHE A 69 -17.04 -15.16 0.00
C PHE A 69 -17.75 -13.93 -0.63
N GLU A 70 -19.04 -13.74 -0.37
CA GLU A 70 -19.84 -12.65 -0.94
C GLU A 70 -19.37 -11.25 -0.47
N GLU A 71 -18.60 -11.19 0.61
CA GLU A 71 -18.04 -9.96 1.17
C GLU A 71 -16.77 -9.49 0.44
N MET A 72 -16.13 -10.33 -0.38
CA MET A 72 -14.86 -10.02 -1.04
C MET A 72 -14.88 -8.80 -1.98
N PRO A 73 -15.97 -8.51 -2.72
CA PRO A 73 -16.08 -7.29 -3.52
C PRO A 73 -15.95 -6.01 -2.69
N GLN A 74 -16.28 -6.02 -1.39
CA GLN A 74 -16.12 -4.87 -0.51
C GLN A 74 -14.62 -4.55 -0.27
N ALA A 75 -13.77 -5.57 -0.16
CA ALA A 75 -12.32 -5.37 -0.05
C ALA A 75 -11.76 -4.67 -1.30
N ILE A 76 -12.18 -5.10 -2.50
CA ILE A 76 -11.77 -4.47 -3.76
C ILE A 76 -12.24 -3.01 -3.84
N ARG A 77 -13.46 -2.72 -3.39
CA ARG A 77 -13.97 -1.34 -3.36
C ARG A 77 -13.11 -0.46 -2.44
N ALA A 78 -12.77 -0.93 -1.25
CA ALA A 78 -11.90 -0.21 -0.32
C ALA A 78 -10.52 0.05 -0.94
N LEU A 79 -9.92 -0.94 -1.60
CA LEU A 79 -8.65 -0.77 -2.32
C LEU A 79 -8.72 0.29 -3.42
N ARG A 80 -9.82 0.33 -4.19
CA ARG A 80 -10.06 1.37 -5.21
C ARG A 80 -10.23 2.77 -4.63
N GLU A 81 -10.72 2.87 -3.40
CA GLU A 81 -10.82 4.12 -2.63
C GLU A 81 -9.47 4.52 -1.99
N ARG A 82 -8.36 3.86 -2.37
CA ARG A 82 -7.01 4.07 -1.83
C ARG A 82 -6.88 3.71 -0.34
N LYS A 83 -7.69 2.77 0.15
CA LYS A 83 -7.62 2.23 1.52
C LYS A 83 -6.92 0.88 1.52
N SER A 84 -6.00 0.66 2.44
CA SER A 84 -5.41 -0.68 2.64
C SER A 84 -6.40 -1.58 3.38
N VAL A 85 -6.38 -2.88 3.12
CA VAL A 85 -7.30 -3.86 3.71
C VAL A 85 -6.51 -4.96 4.42
N VAL A 86 -6.80 -5.17 5.70
CA VAL A 86 -6.40 -6.37 6.44
C VAL A 86 -7.56 -7.34 6.44
N LEU A 87 -7.36 -8.52 5.86
CA LEU A 87 -8.36 -9.56 5.71
C LEU A 87 -8.04 -10.71 6.68
N ASN A 88 -8.88 -10.89 7.69
CA ASN A 88 -8.81 -11.97 8.66
C ASN A 88 -9.81 -13.08 8.27
N LEU A 89 -9.28 -14.22 7.81
CA LEU A 89 -10.06 -15.36 7.33
C LEU A 89 -10.11 -16.51 8.34
N THR A 90 -9.72 -16.30 9.59
CA THR A 90 -9.65 -17.37 10.61
C THR A 90 -10.97 -18.10 10.84
N ILE A 91 -12.11 -17.43 10.61
CA ILE A 91 -13.46 -18.00 10.82
C ILE A 91 -14.12 -18.52 9.53
N MET A 92 -13.47 -18.39 8.38
CA MET A 92 -13.97 -18.88 7.09
C MET A 92 -13.54 -20.31 6.85
N ASP A 93 -14.37 -21.09 6.15
CA ASP A 93 -13.99 -22.41 5.68
C ASP A 93 -12.73 -22.34 4.79
N PRO A 94 -11.76 -23.26 4.92
CA PRO A 94 -10.49 -23.19 4.20
C PRO A 94 -10.65 -23.04 2.67
N ASP A 95 -11.59 -23.77 2.08
CA ASP A 95 -11.86 -23.71 0.64
C ASP A 95 -12.40 -22.34 0.22
N GLN A 96 -13.25 -21.72 1.04
CA GLN A 96 -13.75 -20.37 0.76
C GLN A 96 -12.68 -19.32 1.03
N ALA A 97 -11.86 -19.50 2.07
CA ALA A 97 -10.76 -18.60 2.42
C ALA A 97 -9.74 -18.52 1.29
N GLN A 98 -9.37 -19.66 0.68
CA GLN A 98 -8.48 -19.69 -0.47
C GLN A 98 -9.08 -18.93 -1.66
N ARG A 99 -10.36 -19.20 -2.00
CA ARG A 99 -11.05 -18.47 -3.08
C ARG A 99 -11.12 -16.97 -2.82
N ALA A 100 -11.33 -16.57 -1.57
CA ALA A 100 -11.35 -15.18 -1.15
C ALA A 100 -10.01 -14.50 -1.40
N VAL A 101 -8.90 -15.13 -0.98
CA VAL A 101 -7.55 -14.61 -1.23
C VAL A 101 -7.30 -14.49 -2.72
N ASP A 102 -7.60 -15.51 -3.52
CA ASP A 102 -7.38 -15.50 -4.98
C ASP A 102 -8.18 -14.37 -5.67
N PHE A 103 -9.43 -14.16 -5.25
CA PHE A 103 -10.28 -13.10 -5.79
C PHE A 103 -9.74 -11.70 -5.44
N VAL A 104 -9.39 -11.47 -4.17
CA VAL A 104 -8.87 -10.18 -3.72
C VAL A 104 -7.48 -9.91 -4.32
N ALA A 105 -6.64 -10.95 -4.46
CA ALA A 105 -5.35 -10.89 -5.13
C ALA A 105 -5.49 -10.48 -6.60
N GLY A 106 -6.44 -11.08 -7.33
CA GLY A 106 -6.73 -10.71 -8.72
C GLY A 106 -7.15 -9.25 -8.87
N GLY A 107 -8.01 -8.76 -7.98
CA GLY A 107 -8.42 -7.34 -7.99
C GLY A 107 -7.32 -6.38 -7.54
N THR A 108 -6.47 -6.80 -6.61
CA THR A 108 -5.29 -6.03 -6.16
C THR A 108 -4.26 -5.91 -7.27
N TYR A 109 -3.99 -7.01 -7.98
CA TYR A 109 -3.11 -7.01 -9.15
C TYR A 109 -3.61 -6.07 -10.26
N ALA A 110 -4.93 -6.05 -10.51
CA ALA A 110 -5.53 -5.18 -11.52
C ALA A 110 -5.40 -3.67 -11.23
N ILE A 111 -5.08 -3.28 -10.00
CA ILE A 111 -4.88 -1.87 -9.59
C ILE A 111 -3.41 -1.56 -9.26
N ASP A 112 -2.48 -2.43 -9.66
CA ASP A 112 -1.05 -2.35 -9.34
C ASP A 112 -0.78 -2.26 -7.82
N GLY A 113 -1.63 -2.92 -7.03
CA GLY A 113 -1.50 -2.99 -5.57
C GLY A 113 -0.49 -4.04 -5.12
N HIS A 114 -0.27 -4.12 -3.82
CA HIS A 114 0.59 -5.12 -3.18
C HIS A 114 -0.20 -6.02 -2.24
N GLN A 115 0.24 -7.26 -2.08
CA GLN A 115 -0.33 -8.25 -1.17
C GLN A 115 0.78 -8.83 -0.30
N GLU A 116 0.52 -8.92 1.00
CA GLU A 116 1.42 -9.52 1.98
C GLU A 116 0.67 -10.49 2.89
N ARG A 117 1.21 -11.68 3.13
CA ARG A 117 0.70 -12.57 4.18
C ARG A 117 1.35 -12.20 5.51
N ILE A 118 0.54 -11.77 6.47
CA ILE A 118 1.03 -11.30 7.79
C ILE A 118 0.69 -12.26 8.94
N GLY A 119 -0.05 -13.34 8.66
CA GLY A 119 -0.38 -14.41 9.60
C GLY A 119 -0.87 -15.67 8.89
N GLU A 120 -1.31 -16.68 9.63
CA GLU A 120 -1.76 -17.95 9.03
C GLU A 120 -2.95 -17.76 8.08
N SER A 121 -4.00 -17.07 8.55
CA SER A 121 -5.20 -16.72 7.78
C SER A 121 -5.42 -15.20 7.72
N ILE A 122 -4.33 -14.42 7.84
CA ILE A 122 -4.39 -12.95 7.86
C ILE A 122 -3.54 -12.39 6.73
N PHE A 123 -4.17 -11.58 5.88
CA PHE A 123 -3.57 -11.01 4.68
C PHE A 123 -3.72 -9.48 4.68
N LEU A 124 -2.69 -8.79 4.22
CA LEU A 124 -2.70 -7.36 3.95
C LEU A 124 -2.75 -7.16 2.44
N PHE A 125 -3.68 -6.32 1.99
CA PHE A 125 -3.76 -5.83 0.62
C PHE A 125 -3.63 -4.32 0.65
N THR A 126 -2.81 -3.76 -0.23
CA THR A 126 -2.58 -2.32 -0.30
C THR A 126 -2.73 -1.80 -1.72
N PRO A 127 -3.28 -0.59 -1.91
CA PRO A 127 -3.28 0.07 -3.21
C PRO A 127 -1.87 0.52 -3.60
N ASN A 128 -1.67 0.89 -4.87
CA ASN A 128 -0.37 1.32 -5.43
C ASN A 128 0.28 2.54 -4.74
N CYS A 129 -0.48 3.31 -3.96
CA CYS A 129 0.01 4.48 -3.23
C CYS A 129 0.60 4.17 -1.85
N VAL A 130 0.66 2.89 -1.45
CA VAL A 130 1.18 2.46 -0.16
C VAL A 130 2.36 1.51 -0.37
N GLN A 131 3.50 1.85 0.22
CA GLN A 131 4.70 0.99 0.23
C GLN A 131 4.63 0.06 1.44
N VAL A 132 4.83 -1.24 1.21
CA VAL A 132 4.91 -2.26 2.25
C VAL A 132 6.38 -2.64 2.46
N SER A 133 6.83 -2.63 3.70
CA SER A 133 8.18 -3.06 4.08
C SER A 133 8.07 -4.08 5.20
N THR A 134 8.28 -5.35 4.88
CA THR A 134 8.20 -6.43 5.87
C THR A 134 9.58 -6.68 6.47
N GLN A 135 9.74 -6.41 7.76
CA GLN A 135 10.95 -6.77 8.52
C GLN A 135 10.90 -8.24 8.97
N LEU A 136 10.38 -9.15 8.14
CA LEU A 136 10.58 -10.57 8.39
C LEU A 136 12.06 -10.82 8.16
N GLY A 137 12.81 -10.76 9.26
CA GLY A 137 14.22 -11.09 9.30
C GLY A 137 14.38 -12.47 8.69
N VAL A 138 14.99 -12.49 7.51
CA VAL A 138 15.76 -13.64 7.08
C VAL A 138 17.15 -13.41 7.68
N PRO A 139 17.51 -13.90 8.89
CA PRO A 139 18.91 -14.10 9.19
C PRO A 139 19.30 -15.42 8.51
N ASN A 140 19.34 -15.43 7.19
CA ASN A 140 19.86 -16.57 6.44
C ASN A 140 20.74 -16.13 5.26
N ASP A 141 21.34 -14.95 5.38
CA ASP A 141 22.67 -14.76 4.82
C ASP A 141 23.63 -15.54 5.70
N ILE A 142 24.06 -16.68 5.18
CA ILE A 142 25.24 -17.42 5.62
C ILE A 142 26.34 -16.37 5.85
N PRO A 143 27.03 -16.34 7.01
CA PRO A 143 28.15 -15.44 7.20
C PRO A 143 29.13 -15.72 6.07
N ILE A 144 29.28 -14.76 5.15
CA ILE A 144 30.32 -14.81 4.14
C ILE A 144 31.61 -14.98 4.93
N HIS A 145 32.19 -16.17 4.82
CA HIS A 145 33.49 -16.48 5.39
C HIS A 145 34.43 -15.33 5.05
N GLN A 146 34.83 -14.57 6.07
CA GLN A 146 36.04 -13.78 5.98
C GLN A 146 37.13 -14.70 5.39
N PRO A 147 37.81 -14.30 4.31
CA PRO A 147 38.97 -15.06 3.87
C PRO A 147 40.01 -14.95 4.99
N GLN A 148 40.13 -16.01 5.80
CA GLN A 148 41.18 -16.09 6.81
C GLN A 148 42.53 -15.94 6.09
N PRO A 149 43.43 -15.05 6.54
CA PRO A 149 44.78 -15.00 6.01
C PRO A 149 45.44 -16.35 6.34
N ARG A 150 45.82 -17.08 5.29
CA ARG A 150 46.51 -18.37 5.38
C ARG A 150 47.78 -18.19 6.22
N THR A 151 47.78 -18.70 7.44
CA THR A 151 49.00 -18.80 8.23
C THR A 151 49.96 -19.76 7.54
N ALA A 152 51.23 -19.37 7.50
CA ALA A 152 52.28 -20.05 6.75
C ALA A 152 52.42 -21.52 7.17
N ARG A 153 52.54 -22.40 6.17
CA ARG A 153 52.81 -23.82 6.33
C ARG A 153 54.20 -24.01 6.98
N PRO A 154 54.34 -24.78 8.07
CA PRO A 154 55.66 -25.13 8.59
C PRO A 154 56.34 -26.15 7.65
N THR A 155 57.62 -25.90 7.35
CA THR A 155 58.48 -26.80 6.58
C THR A 155 58.80 -28.06 7.38
N PRO A 156 58.83 -29.25 6.75
CA PRO A 156 59.23 -30.48 7.43
C PRO A 156 60.73 -30.47 7.79
N PRO A 157 61.14 -31.08 8.92
CA PRO A 157 62.56 -31.23 9.26
C PRO A 157 63.25 -32.24 8.35
N ALA A 158 64.53 -31.98 8.05
CA ALA A 158 65.37 -32.81 7.19
C ALA A 158 65.60 -34.22 7.80
N PRO A 159 65.67 -35.28 6.98
CA PRO A 159 65.90 -36.62 7.48
C PRO A 159 67.36 -36.81 7.93
N ALA A 160 67.53 -37.17 9.20
CA ALA A 160 68.81 -37.47 9.82
C ALA A 160 69.23 -38.93 9.58
N TRP A 161 69.59 -39.30 8.36
CA TRP A 161 70.20 -40.60 8.08
C TRP A 161 71.13 -40.55 6.87
N THR A 162 72.41 -40.27 7.05
CA THR A 162 73.49 -40.97 6.32
C THR A 162 74.80 -40.78 7.07
N GLY A 163 75.13 -41.75 7.93
CA GLY A 163 76.36 -41.77 8.68
C GLY A 163 76.64 -43.20 9.13
N ASP A 164 76.82 -44.11 8.19
CA ASP A 164 77.67 -45.28 8.37
C ASP A 164 77.96 -45.94 7.00
N GLN A 165 79.15 -45.68 6.46
CA GLN A 165 79.85 -46.56 5.52
C GLN A 165 81.31 -46.11 5.44
N ALA A 166 82.08 -46.48 6.47
CA ALA A 166 83.53 -46.46 6.43
C ALA A 166 84.05 -47.74 7.12
N ARG A 167 83.88 -48.86 6.42
CA ARG A 167 84.69 -50.07 6.58
C ARG A 167 85.07 -50.59 5.20
N MET A 168 86.36 -50.88 5.02
CA MET A 168 87.07 -51.35 3.82
C MET A 168 87.35 -50.20 2.83
N ALA A 169 88.58 -49.84 2.48
CA ALA A 169 89.89 -50.50 2.53
C ALA A 169 90.99 -49.47 2.76
#